data_AF-A0A2S8P8C9-F1
#
_entry.id   AF-A0A2S8P8C9-F1
#
_cell.length_a   1.000
_cell.length_b   1.000
_cell.length_c   1.000
_cell.angle_alpha   90.00
_cell.angle_beta   90.00
_cell.angle_gamma   90.00
#
_symmetry.space_group_name_H-M   'P 1'
#
loop_
_entity.id
_entity.type
_entity.pdbx_description
1 polymer ?
#
loop_
_entity_poly.entity_id
_entity_poly.type
_entity_poly.pdbx_seq_one_letter_code
_entity_poly.pdbx_strand_id
1 'polypeptide(L)'
;MNKRATGIVLLIISATLFISRNITHFIVAAIMGRKDNVLGEGMFEYALSVTRSFSNIPEIIALSLGVVYLTWAELDKGKDKH
;
A
#
# COMPACT_ATOMS: atom_id res chain seq x y z
N MET A 1 -21.80 7.74 -9.93
CA MET A 1 -20.31 7.61 -9.93
C MET A 1 -19.90 6.53 -10.90
N ASN A 2 -18.84 6.76 -11.68
CA ASN A 2 -18.28 5.74 -12.57
C ASN A 2 -17.54 4.69 -11.73
N LYS A 3 -18.16 3.53 -11.53
CA LYS A 3 -17.65 2.43 -10.67
C LYS A 3 -16.23 2.00 -11.05
N ARG A 4 -15.92 2.00 -12.35
CA ARG A 4 -14.59 1.67 -12.86
C ARG A 4 -13.55 2.73 -12.50
N ALA A 5 -13.90 4.01 -12.63
CA ALA A 5 -13.01 5.10 -12.20
C ALA A 5 -12.76 5.06 -10.68
N THR A 6 -13.80 4.81 -9.88
CA THR A 6 -13.66 4.65 -8.42
C THR A 6 -12.74 3.47 -8.06
N GLY A 7 -12.91 2.32 -8.72
CA GLY A 7 -12.03 1.17 -8.53
C GLY A 7 -10.57 1.48 -8.84
N ILE A 8 -10.29 2.13 -9.98
CA ILE A 8 -8.92 2.54 -10.36
C ILE A 8 -8.32 3.51 -9.34
N VAL A 9 -9.08 4.52 -8.90
CA VAL A 9 -8.59 5.48 -7.89
C VAL A 9 -8.24 4.78 -6.58
N LEU A 10 -9.06 3.82 -6.13
CA LEU A 10 -8.80 3.05 -4.92
C LEU A 10 -7.54 2.18 -5.04
N LEU A 11 -7.27 1.61 -6.23
CA LEU A 11 -6.01 0.89 -6.50
C LEU A 11 -4.80 1.82 -6.44
N ILE A 12 -4.91 3.03 -7.00
CA ILE A 12 -3.83 4.03 -6.95
C ILE A 12 -3.56 4.42 -5.49
N ILE A 13 -4.61 4.71 -4.71
CA ILE A 13 -4.49 5.04 -3.28
C ILE A 13 -3.81 3.90 -2.51
N SER A 14 -4.21 2.65 -2.74
CA SER A 14 -3.57 1.49 -2.11
C SER A 14 -2.07 1.41 -2.45
N ALA A 15 -1.71 1.56 -3.73
CA ALA A 15 -0.32 1.54 -4.16
C ALA A 15 0.50 2.71 -3.54
N THR A 16 -0.08 3.91 -3.47
CA THR A 16 0.57 5.06 -2.83
C THR A 16 0.81 4.84 -1.35
N LEU A 17 -0.17 4.27 -0.62
CA LEU A 17 -0.03 3.94 0.79
C LEU A 17 1.09 2.92 1.02
N PHE A 18 1.12 1.87 0.20
CA PHE A 18 2.18 0.85 0.25
C PHE A 18 3.56 1.46 0.01
N ILE A 19 3.73 2.26 -1.05
CA ILE A 19 5.00 2.90 -1.37
C ILE A 19 5.43 3.84 -0.24
N SER A 20 4.52 4.69 0.25
CA SER A 20 4.80 5.65 1.32
C SER A 20 5.25 4.98 2.62
N ARG A 21 4.59 3.88 3.01
CA ARG A 21 4.98 3.08 4.17
C ARG A 21 6.40 2.54 4.01
N ASN A 22 6.70 1.92 2.87
CA ASN A 22 8.02 1.36 2.60
C ASN A 22 9.13 2.43 2.54
N ILE A 23 8.87 3.60 1.94
CA ILE A 23 9.82 4.73 1.94
C ILE A 23 10.10 5.17 3.39
N THR A 24 9.06 5.29 4.21
CA THR A 24 9.20 5.65 5.62
C THR A 24 10.05 4.63 6.38
N HIS A 25 9.82 3.33 6.16
CA HIS A 25 10.66 2.27 6.72
C HIS A 25 12.13 2.46 6.37
N PHE A 26 12.45 2.70 5.09
CA PHE A 26 13.83 2.90 4.64
C PHE A 26 14.48 4.16 5.22
N ILE A 27 13.75 5.28 5.29
CA ILE A 27 14.30 6.52 5.87
C ILE A 27 14.59 6.34 7.36
N VAL A 28 13.65 5.76 8.12
CA VAL A 28 13.84 5.49 9.55
C VAL A 28 15.02 4.54 9.77
N ALA A 29 15.15 3.50 8.94
CA ALA A 29 16.29 2.59 8.94
C ALA A 29 17.62 3.33 8.82
N ALA A 30 17.72 4.22 7.82
CA ALA A 30 18.94 4.94 7.52
C ALA A 30 19.32 5.89 8.65
N ILE A 31 18.33 6.57 9.26
CA ILE A 31 18.56 7.47 10.39
C ILE A 31 19.03 6.68 11.61
N MET A 32 18.37 5.58 11.95
CA MET A 32 18.69 4.80 13.14
C MET A 32 19.98 3.98 12.95
N GLY A 33 20.20 3.39 11.79
CA GLY A 33 21.46 2.71 11.44
C GLY A 33 22.66 3.66 11.51
N ARG A 34 22.50 4.91 11.05
CA ARG A 34 23.53 5.95 11.23
C ARG A 34 23.76 6.32 12.69
N LYS A 35 22.70 6.43 13.50
CA LYS A 35 22.79 6.75 14.93
C LYS A 35 23.51 5.64 15.71
N ASP A 36 23.21 4.38 15.41
CA ASP A 36 23.69 3.23 16.18
C ASP A 36 25.00 2.64 15.60
N ASN A 37 25.64 3.33 14.63
CA ASN A 37 26.82 2.88 13.88
C ASN A 37 26.66 1.52 13.17
N VAL A 38 25.41 1.09 12.94
CA VAL A 38 25.07 -0.12 12.19
C VAL A 38 24.92 0.26 10.72
N LEU A 39 26.04 0.53 10.05
CA LEU A 39 26.09 0.82 8.62
C LEU A 39 26.57 -0.43 7.88
N GLY A 40 25.63 -1.26 7.39
CA GLY A 40 25.96 -2.50 6.68
C GLY A 40 24.78 -3.47 6.53
N GLU A 41 25.08 -4.72 6.17
CA GLU A 41 24.13 -5.84 6.10
C GLU A 41 23.38 -5.97 7.44
N GLY A 42 22.08 -5.67 7.43
CA GLY A 42 21.24 -5.63 8.64
C GLY A 42 20.42 -4.35 8.81
N MET A 43 20.70 -3.27 8.06
CA MET A 43 19.89 -2.03 8.14
C MET A 43 18.42 -2.25 7.79
N PHE A 44 18.12 -3.14 6.84
CA PHE A 44 16.73 -3.45 6.45
C PHE A 44 15.97 -4.24 7.53
N GLU A 45 16.62 -5.24 8.15
CA GLU A 45 16.02 -5.98 9.26
C GLU A 45 15.85 -5.11 10.50
N TYR A 46 16.82 -4.23 10.76
CA TYR A 46 16.72 -3.24 11.82
C TYR A 46 15.58 -2.26 11.54
N ALA A 47 15.43 -1.77 10.31
CA ALA A 47 14.29 -0.96 9.86
C ALA A 47 12.98 -1.62 10.26
N LEU A 48 12.78 -2.87 9.82
CA LEU A 48 11.58 -3.65 10.04
C LEU A 48 11.34 -3.87 11.54
N SER A 49 12.40 -4.07 12.33
CA SER A 49 12.29 -4.25 13.78
C SER A 49 11.76 -3.01 14.50
N VAL A 50 12.23 -1.81 14.13
CA VAL A 50 11.86 -0.56 14.82
C VAL A 50 10.54 0.01 14.32
N THR A 51 10.16 -0.32 13.08
CA THR A 51 8.97 0.24 12.43
C THR A 51 7.81 -0.75 12.34
N ARG A 52 7.87 -1.87 13.07
CA ARG A 52 6.79 -2.87 13.21
C ARG A 52 5.40 -2.30 13.53
N SER A 53 5.33 -1.05 14.00
CA SER A 53 4.08 -0.38 14.37
C SER A 53 3.29 0.24 13.20
N PHE A 54 3.81 0.28 11.97
CA PHE A 54 3.03 0.80 10.84
C PHE A 54 1.99 -0.23 10.37
N SER A 55 0.72 0.18 10.40
CA SER A 55 -0.40 -0.70 10.04
C SER A 55 -0.57 -0.84 8.53
N ASN A 56 -0.74 -2.08 8.07
CA ASN A 56 -1.03 -2.41 6.67
C ASN A 56 -2.55 -2.37 6.38
N ILE A 57 -3.37 -2.11 7.41
CA ILE A 57 -4.82 -2.13 7.30
C ILE A 57 -5.36 -1.13 6.25
N PRO A 58 -4.89 0.13 6.18
CA PRO A 58 -5.44 1.10 5.24
C PRO A 58 -5.24 0.73 3.76
N GLU A 59 -4.05 0.24 3.40
CA GLU A 59 -3.75 -0.16 2.02
C GLU A 59 -4.53 -1.41 1.60
N ILE A 60 -4.75 -2.36 2.52
CA ILE A 60 -5.53 -3.58 2.28
C ILE A 60 -7.01 -3.25 2.08
N ILE A 61 -7.56 -2.34 2.90
CA ILE A 61 -8.95 -1.88 2.74
C ILE A 61 -9.14 -1.19 1.38
N ALA A 62 -8.24 -0.26 1.03
CA ALA A 62 -8.30 0.43 -0.25
C ALA A 62 -8.19 -0.54 -1.43
N LEU A 63 -7.30 -1.53 -1.36
CA LEU A 63 -7.15 -2.57 -2.38
C LEU A 63 -8.43 -3.39 -2.53
N SER A 64 -8.97 -3.88 -1.41
CA SER A 64 -10.17 -4.73 -1.38
C SER A 64 -11.37 -4.01 -1.98
N LEU A 65 -11.59 -2.76 -1.57
CA LEU A 65 -12.65 -1.93 -2.14
C LEU A 65 -12.42 -1.66 -3.63
N GLY A 66 -11.18 -1.37 -4.04
CA GLY A 66 -10.84 -1.17 -5.45
C GLY A 66 -11.20 -2.37 -6.33
N VAL A 67 -10.84 -3.58 -5.89
CA VAL A 67 -11.19 -4.84 -6.57
C VAL A 67 -12.69 -5.05 -6.62
N VAL A 68 -13.42 -4.81 -5.51
CA VAL A 68 -14.88 -4.94 -5.47
C VAL A 68 -15.54 -3.98 -6.47
N TYR A 69 -15.12 -2.72 -6.51
CA TYR A 69 -15.67 -1.72 -7.43
C TYR A 69 -15.40 -2.06 -8.90
N LEU A 70 -14.21 -2.58 -9.23
CA LEU A 70 -13.89 -3.04 -10.58
C LEU A 70 -14.72 -4.25 -10.97
N THR A 71 -14.82 -5.25 -10.09
CA THR A 71 -15.61 -6.47 -10.35
C THR A 71 -17.08 -6.10 -10.57
N TRP A 72 -17.63 -5.21 -9.75
CA TRP A 72 -19.00 -4.74 -9.92
C TRP A 72 -19.18 -3.97 -11.24
N ALA A 73 -18.22 -3.13 -11.63
CA ALA A 73 -18.27 -2.41 -12.90
C ALA A 73 -18.30 -3.36 -14.11
N GLU A 74 -17.56 -4.46 -14.07
CA GLU A 74 -17.56 -5.46 -15.15
C GLU A 74 -18.85 -6.30 -15.17
N LEU A 75 -19.42 -6.63 -14.00
CA LEU A 75 -20.71 -7.34 -13.90
C LEU A 75 -21.87 -6.50 -14.46
N ASP A 76 -21.92 -5.20 -14.17
CA ASP A 76 -22.96 -4.31 -14.71
C ASP A 76 -22.85 -4.20 -16.24
N LYS A 77 -21.63 -4.09 -16.79
CA LYS A 77 -21.41 -4.14 -18.24
C LYS A 77 -21.87 -5.44 -18.90
N GLY A 78 -21.79 -6.56 -18.18
CA GLY A 78 -22.27 -7.85 -18.65
C GLY A 78 -23.80 -7.95 -18.69
N LYS A 79 -24.49 -7.24 -17.79
CA LYS A 79 -25.96 -7.20 -17.72
C LYS A 79 -26.60 -6.32 -18.79
N ASP A 80 -25.96 -5.22 -19.17
CA ASP A 80 -26.47 -4.33 -20.22
C ASP A 80 -26.35 -4.91 -21.65
N LYS A 81 -25.67 -6.06 -21.81
CA LYS A 81 -25.45 -6.72 -23.11
C LYS A 81 -26.38 -7.91 -23.37
N HIS A 82 -27.27 -8.26 -22.44
CA HIS A 82 -28.27 -9.31 -22.55
C HIS A 82 -29.67 -8.74 -22.41
#